data_AF-C4Z1P6-F1
#
_entry.id   AF-C4Z1P6-F1
#
_cell.length_a   1.000
_cell.length_b   1.000
_cell.length_c   1.000
_cell.angle_alpha   90.00
_cell.angle_beta   90.00
_cell.angle_gamma   90.00
#
_symmetry.space_group_name_H-M   'P 1'
#
loop_
_entity.id
_entity.type
_entity.pdbx_description
1 polymer ?
#
loop_
_entity_poly.entity_id
_entity_poly.type
_entity_poly.pdbx_seq_one_letter_code
_entity_poly.pdbx_strand_id
1 'polypeptide(L)'
;MSTLWVVGDSTLSSFDDKYYYPRYGYGTKLGCYLNSMVQVNNLALSGRSSLSFTKEENYKELLAGMKAGDFLIIGFGHNDEKTETGRYTSPIGGRDKKGTFAASLYDNYIKPALDVSCTPILCTPIVRRTATGEWTKQELHITDDAAQFKGGDYSQAVRDLARDLGIVCVDMTEKTKALYDELGPEETIYLHAWPSNKEVSVDNTHTNIWGGRVNAFLVMQELEKAGISGLSENIVNIRADEPLPDKNRYLEKNASYKPVEFSDELADSKNFKDAYGFKGTVFGDVTTLPTESDNYILEEVPGGIHIAVKNNDGKISAVTDGIAMYYKKIPVNVNFTLKAKMTINDYFYNNQVSFGLMVRDDMYIDKKMPDVLGDYVAAAPLNLTYKDQAWSCFARKNSELMQGSVTGRELKPGDTVEVCIKSNPDGYAVKLGDGEFLTGGFDFKLTAVDPKHVYAGFFVSRNADVTFTDIEYTEN
;
A
#
# COMPACT_ATOMS: atom_id res chain seq x y z
N MET A 1 26.45 22.20 16.24
CA MET A 1 25.13 21.57 16.03
C MET A 1 25.15 20.96 14.64
N SER A 2 25.05 19.65 14.56
CA SER A 2 25.01 18.88 13.30
C SER A 2 23.57 18.52 12.96
N THR A 3 23.32 18.18 11.70
CA THR A 3 22.02 17.69 11.24
C THR A 3 22.09 16.19 10.97
N LEU A 4 21.11 15.45 11.50
CA LEU A 4 20.79 14.08 11.09
C LEU A 4 19.71 14.16 10.01
N TRP A 5 20.14 14.07 8.75
CA TRP A 5 19.27 13.99 7.59
C TRP A 5 18.68 12.58 7.51
N VAL A 6 17.39 12.48 7.19
CA VAL A 6 16.71 11.19 7.07
C VAL A 6 15.98 11.14 5.73
N VAL A 7 16.35 10.18 4.90
CA VAL A 7 15.68 9.90 3.63
C VAL A 7 15.19 8.45 3.63
N GLY A 8 14.04 8.23 3.01
CA GLY A 8 13.44 6.92 2.99
C GLY A 8 12.00 6.93 2.50
N ASP A 9 11.36 5.78 2.66
CA ASP A 9 9.98 5.55 2.27
C ASP A 9 8.96 5.85 3.39
N SER A 10 7.76 5.29 3.25
CA SER A 10 6.65 5.47 4.18
C SER A 10 6.95 4.98 5.61
N THR A 11 7.90 4.07 5.79
CA THR A 11 8.29 3.58 7.11
C THR A 11 9.17 4.57 7.89
N LEU A 12 9.66 5.63 7.23
CA LEU A 12 10.40 6.74 7.84
C LEU A 12 9.62 8.06 7.82
N SER A 13 8.66 8.23 6.91
CA SER A 13 7.99 9.52 6.65
C SER A 13 7.03 9.96 7.74
N SER A 14 6.68 11.24 7.70
CA SER A 14 5.52 11.78 8.43
C SER A 14 4.20 11.46 7.70
N PHE A 15 3.11 11.50 8.46
CA PHE A 15 1.74 11.34 7.96
C PHE A 15 0.82 12.32 8.68
N ASP A 16 -0.34 12.59 8.06
CA ASP A 16 -1.44 13.36 8.63
C ASP A 16 -2.78 12.61 8.42
N ASP A 17 -2.74 11.28 8.55
CA ASP A 17 -3.95 10.47 8.40
C ASP A 17 -4.85 10.53 9.63
N LYS A 18 -6.14 10.28 9.38
CA LYS A 18 -7.20 10.28 10.40
C LYS A 18 -7.54 8.88 10.87
N TYR A 19 -6.60 7.95 10.82
CA TYR A 19 -6.79 6.56 11.24
C TYR A 19 -7.09 6.48 12.74
N TYR A 20 -7.65 5.35 13.20
CA TYR A 20 -7.86 5.09 14.62
C TYR A 20 -6.54 5.04 15.39
N TYR A 21 -5.54 4.34 14.84
CA TYR A 21 -4.13 4.49 15.21
C TYR A 21 -3.39 5.05 13.99
N PRO A 22 -3.00 6.35 13.99
CA PRO A 22 -2.35 6.99 12.86
C PRO A 22 -0.98 6.41 12.51
N ARG A 23 -0.59 6.53 11.25
CA ARG A 23 0.75 6.09 10.80
C ARG A 23 1.82 7.05 11.28
N TYR A 24 2.95 6.49 11.70
CA TYR A 24 4.18 7.22 12.00
C TYR A 24 5.36 6.43 11.47
N GLY A 25 6.14 7.04 10.58
CA GLY A 25 7.45 6.54 10.25
C GLY A 25 8.45 6.82 11.38
N TYR A 26 9.41 5.91 11.57
CA TYR A 26 10.35 6.00 12.69
C TYR A 26 11.28 7.21 12.59
N GLY A 27 11.49 7.75 11.38
CA GLY A 27 12.21 9.01 11.16
C GLY A 27 11.64 10.18 11.95
N THR A 28 10.32 10.18 12.21
CA THR A 28 9.65 11.20 13.03
C THR A 28 9.95 11.10 14.53
N LYS A 29 10.54 9.99 14.98
CA LYS A 29 10.79 9.69 16.40
C LYS A 29 12.27 9.65 16.76
N LEU A 30 13.20 9.67 15.80
CA LEU A 30 14.64 9.67 16.06
C LEU A 30 15.07 10.80 17.03
N GLY A 31 14.47 11.99 16.88
CA GLY A 31 14.77 13.14 17.75
C GLY A 31 14.40 12.93 19.24
N CYS A 32 13.58 11.93 19.58
CA CYS A 32 13.32 11.57 20.98
C CYS A 32 14.55 11.00 21.71
N TYR A 33 15.57 10.59 20.96
CA TYR A 33 16.77 9.91 21.46
C TYR A 33 18.04 10.70 21.19
N LEU A 34 17.92 11.99 20.86
CA LEU A 34 19.05 12.89 20.64
C LEU A 34 18.96 14.06 21.62
N ASN A 35 20.13 14.51 22.11
CA ASN A 35 20.23 15.79 22.79
C ASN A 35 20.17 16.95 21.78
N SER A 36 20.23 18.20 22.27
CA SER A 36 20.12 19.39 21.42
C SER A 36 21.31 19.64 20.47
N MET A 37 22.38 18.84 20.51
CA MET A 37 23.56 19.01 19.66
C MET A 37 23.36 18.48 18.24
N VAL A 38 22.39 17.57 18.04
CA VAL A 38 22.05 16.98 16.75
C VAL A 38 20.57 17.22 16.46
N GLN A 39 20.27 17.90 15.36
CA GLN A 39 18.89 18.15 14.92
C GLN A 39 18.48 17.14 13.85
N VAL A 40 17.31 16.54 13.97
CA VAL A 40 16.76 15.67 12.91
C VAL A 40 16.05 16.51 11.87
N ASN A 41 16.43 16.34 10.59
CA ASN A 41 15.64 16.81 9.46
C ASN A 41 15.12 15.60 8.67
N ASN A 42 13.83 15.27 8.87
CA ASN A 42 13.22 14.11 8.24
C ASN A 42 12.58 14.49 6.91
N LEU A 43 13.22 14.06 5.82
CA LEU A 43 12.82 14.31 4.45
C LEU A 43 12.16 13.11 3.78
N ALA A 44 12.00 11.98 4.49
CA ALA A 44 11.40 10.77 3.95
C ALA A 44 9.96 10.99 3.47
N LEU A 45 9.58 10.31 2.38
CA LEU A 45 8.29 10.47 1.73
C LEU A 45 7.61 9.14 1.45
N SER A 46 6.32 9.08 1.75
CA SER A 46 5.49 7.90 1.52
C SER A 46 5.43 7.51 0.03
N GLY A 47 5.50 6.20 -0.23
CA GLY A 47 5.40 5.65 -1.57
C GLY A 47 6.60 5.95 -2.49
N ARG A 48 7.74 6.40 -1.95
CA ARG A 48 8.97 6.61 -2.72
C ARG A 48 9.94 5.45 -2.57
N SER A 49 10.60 5.10 -3.67
CA SER A 49 11.77 4.22 -3.72
C SER A 49 13.06 5.03 -3.78
N SER A 50 14.20 4.37 -3.64
CA SER A 50 15.52 5.00 -3.78
C SER A 50 15.70 5.73 -5.12
N LEU A 51 15.04 5.25 -6.18
CA LEU A 51 15.05 5.88 -7.50
C LEU A 51 14.05 7.04 -7.57
N SER A 52 12.79 6.83 -7.18
CA SER A 52 11.74 7.82 -7.41
C SER A 52 11.89 9.06 -6.54
N PHE A 53 12.50 8.94 -5.35
CA PHE A 53 12.71 10.06 -4.42
C PHE A 53 13.61 11.15 -5.03
N THR A 54 14.50 10.80 -5.96
CA THR A 54 15.40 11.75 -6.64
C THR A 54 14.68 12.85 -7.45
N LYS A 55 13.39 12.67 -7.70
CA LYS A 55 12.54 13.62 -8.44
C LYS A 55 11.82 14.62 -7.54
N GLU A 56 11.92 14.46 -6.22
CA GLU A 56 11.19 15.25 -5.24
C GLU A 56 11.96 16.51 -4.83
N GLU A 57 11.25 17.57 -4.42
CA GLU A 57 11.88 18.78 -3.87
C GLU A 57 12.70 18.45 -2.60
N ASN A 58 12.26 17.46 -1.81
CA ASN A 58 12.98 16.94 -0.65
C ASN A 58 14.40 16.46 -1.00
N TYR A 59 14.60 15.88 -2.18
CA TYR A 59 15.93 15.47 -2.62
C TYR A 59 16.82 16.66 -2.96
N LYS A 60 16.26 17.71 -3.55
CA LYS A 60 17.00 18.96 -3.78
C LYS A 60 17.37 19.64 -2.47
N GLU A 61 16.46 19.65 -1.49
CA GLU A 61 16.74 20.16 -0.14
C GLU A 61 17.88 19.39 0.52
N LEU A 62 17.86 18.05 0.44
CA LEU A 62 18.93 17.21 0.96
C LEU A 62 20.30 17.61 0.38
N LEU A 63 20.42 17.64 -0.96
CA LEU A 63 21.69 17.93 -1.61
C LEU A 63 22.19 19.35 -1.34
N ALA A 64 21.29 20.33 -1.19
CA ALA A 64 21.65 21.71 -0.89
C ALA A 64 21.99 21.93 0.60
N GLY A 65 21.44 21.10 1.49
CA GLY A 65 21.54 21.27 2.94
C GLY A 65 22.68 20.51 3.60
N MET A 66 23.06 19.34 3.09
CA MET A 66 24.13 18.52 3.67
C MET A 66 25.47 19.27 3.69
N LYS A 67 26.20 19.14 4.80
CA LYS A 67 27.53 19.74 4.98
C LYS A 67 28.43 18.84 5.84
N ALA A 68 29.70 19.24 5.95
CA ALA A 68 30.68 18.53 6.74
C ALA A 68 30.27 18.41 8.21
N GLY A 69 30.34 17.19 8.75
CA GLY A 69 29.98 16.88 10.14
C GLY A 69 28.50 16.57 10.36
N ASP A 70 27.68 16.59 9.31
CA ASP A 70 26.31 16.04 9.34
C ASP A 70 26.30 14.51 9.17
N PHE A 71 25.12 13.93 9.36
CA PHE A 71 24.85 12.49 9.21
C PHE A 71 23.65 12.28 8.29
N LEU A 72 23.63 11.18 7.54
CA LEU A 72 22.53 10.82 6.64
C LEU A 72 22.08 9.38 6.86
N ILE A 73 20.87 9.18 7.38
CA ILE A 73 20.19 7.88 7.39
C ILE A 73 19.47 7.67 6.06
N ILE A 74 19.71 6.51 5.44
CA ILE A 74 19.10 6.09 4.18
C ILE A 74 18.33 4.78 4.42
N GLY A 75 17.00 4.85 4.41
CA GLY A 75 16.11 3.70 4.63
C GLY A 75 15.12 3.51 3.49
N PHE A 76 15.50 2.71 2.48
CA PHE A 76 14.64 2.37 1.34
C PHE A 76 14.53 0.84 1.21
N GLY A 77 13.58 0.38 0.38
CA GLY A 77 13.41 -1.03 0.05
C GLY A 77 11.96 -1.39 -0.27
N HIS A 78 10.99 -0.90 0.52
CA HIS A 78 9.58 -1.31 0.37
C HIS A 78 8.97 -0.97 -0.99
N ASN A 79 9.44 0.11 -1.61
CA ASN A 79 8.95 0.58 -2.91
C ASN A 79 9.90 0.23 -4.06
N ASP A 80 11.16 -0.08 -3.78
CA ASP A 80 12.14 -0.54 -4.75
C ASP A 80 11.80 -1.96 -5.25
N GLU A 81 11.19 -2.78 -4.40
CA GLU A 81 10.68 -4.12 -4.71
C GLU A 81 9.40 -4.14 -5.56
N LYS A 82 8.79 -2.97 -5.83
CA LYS A 82 7.55 -2.89 -6.61
C LYS A 82 7.87 -3.00 -8.09
N THR A 83 7.04 -3.72 -8.82
CA THR A 83 7.11 -3.97 -10.27
C THR A 83 6.65 -2.77 -11.10
N GLU A 84 7.16 -1.59 -10.77
CA GLU A 84 6.79 -0.31 -11.38
C GLU A 84 8.06 0.35 -11.92
N THR A 85 8.19 0.56 -13.23
CA THR A 85 9.42 1.06 -13.87
C THR A 85 9.96 2.36 -13.24
N GLY A 86 9.06 3.23 -12.76
CA GLY A 86 9.44 4.49 -12.12
C GLY A 86 9.97 4.37 -10.69
N ARG A 87 9.83 3.20 -10.06
CA ARG A 87 10.25 2.93 -8.68
C ARG A 87 11.24 1.78 -8.55
N TYR A 88 11.10 0.75 -9.38
CA TYR A 88 11.86 -0.49 -9.32
C TYR A 88 13.37 -0.25 -9.42
N THR A 89 14.12 -0.94 -8.57
CA THR A 89 15.57 -1.12 -8.72
C THR A 89 15.90 -2.59 -8.50
N SER A 90 16.85 -3.14 -9.28
CA SER A 90 17.18 -4.56 -9.21
C SER A 90 17.93 -4.88 -7.92
N PRO A 91 17.46 -5.84 -7.09
CA PRO A 91 18.18 -6.24 -5.87
C PRO A 91 19.46 -7.03 -6.21
N ILE A 92 19.60 -7.49 -7.46
CA ILE A 92 20.74 -8.29 -7.93
C ILE A 92 21.85 -7.39 -8.49
N GLY A 93 23.00 -7.40 -7.84
CA GLY A 93 24.25 -6.76 -8.29
C GLY A 93 24.71 -5.63 -7.38
N GLY A 94 25.98 -5.23 -7.52
CA GLY A 94 26.60 -4.17 -6.72
C GLY A 94 26.40 -2.76 -7.26
N ARG A 95 27.04 -1.79 -6.60
CA ARG A 95 26.97 -0.36 -6.95
C ARG A 95 27.51 -0.01 -8.34
N ASP A 96 28.42 -0.81 -8.88
CA ASP A 96 29.03 -0.55 -10.20
C ASP A 96 28.11 -0.91 -11.38
N LYS A 97 26.94 -1.52 -11.11
CA LYS A 97 25.98 -1.93 -12.13
C LYS A 97 24.76 -1.00 -12.11
N LYS A 98 24.65 -0.12 -13.11
CA LYS A 98 23.49 0.78 -13.24
C LYS A 98 22.15 0.02 -13.22
N GLY A 99 21.16 0.62 -12.55
CA GLY A 99 19.82 0.05 -12.39
C GLY A 99 19.67 -0.93 -11.23
N THR A 100 20.74 -1.26 -10.50
CA THR A 100 20.64 -2.02 -9.25
C THR A 100 20.23 -1.12 -8.09
N PHE A 101 19.65 -1.72 -7.06
CA PHE A 101 19.33 -1.05 -5.81
C PHE A 101 20.59 -0.50 -5.13
N ALA A 102 21.67 -1.29 -5.12
CA ALA A 102 22.96 -0.85 -4.61
C ALA A 102 23.53 0.37 -5.34
N ALA A 103 23.42 0.42 -6.68
CA ALA A 103 23.84 1.58 -7.46
C ALA A 103 22.97 2.80 -7.18
N SER A 104 21.65 2.62 -7.06
CA SER A 104 20.73 3.70 -6.71
C SER A 104 21.04 4.30 -5.34
N LEU A 105 21.28 3.47 -4.31
CA LEU A 105 21.69 3.95 -2.98
C LEU A 105 23.03 4.68 -3.02
N TYR A 106 23.99 4.13 -3.77
CA TYR A 106 25.34 4.70 -3.86
C TYR A 106 25.38 6.03 -4.61
N ASP A 107 24.91 6.05 -5.86
CA ASP A 107 25.02 7.20 -6.76
C ASP A 107 24.19 8.39 -6.28
N ASN A 108 23.00 8.14 -5.74
CA ASN A 108 22.05 9.20 -5.39
C ASN A 108 22.23 9.72 -3.95
N TYR A 109 22.76 8.93 -3.02
CA TYR A 109 22.75 9.32 -1.59
C TYR A 109 24.12 9.23 -0.94
N ILE A 110 24.77 8.06 -1.02
CA ILE A 110 26.05 7.83 -0.33
C ILE A 110 27.16 8.70 -0.92
N LYS A 111 27.34 8.66 -2.24
CA LYS A 111 28.40 9.43 -2.90
C LYS A 111 28.23 10.94 -2.67
N PRO A 112 27.05 11.56 -2.89
CA PRO A 112 26.85 12.97 -2.59
C PRO A 112 27.09 13.35 -1.13
N ALA A 113 26.73 12.50 -0.17
CA ALA A 113 27.01 12.74 1.25
C ALA A 113 28.53 12.74 1.52
N LEU A 114 29.25 11.74 1.00
CA LEU A 114 30.71 11.65 1.17
C LEU A 114 31.44 12.83 0.51
N ASP A 115 30.99 13.29 -0.67
CA ASP A 115 31.57 14.43 -1.40
C ASP A 115 31.55 15.73 -0.56
N VAL A 116 30.63 15.85 0.41
CA VAL A 116 30.51 17.00 1.32
C VAL A 116 30.89 16.67 2.76
N SER A 117 31.50 15.50 3.02
CA SER A 117 31.87 15.02 4.36
C SER A 117 30.69 14.90 5.34
N CYS A 118 29.50 14.61 4.81
CA CYS A 118 28.35 14.12 5.57
C CYS A 118 28.49 12.59 5.71
N THR A 119 28.28 12.05 6.91
CA THR A 119 28.50 10.62 7.21
C THR A 119 27.24 9.80 6.87
N PRO A 120 27.26 8.95 5.83
CA PRO A 120 26.13 8.11 5.47
C PRO A 120 25.97 6.92 6.44
N ILE A 121 24.72 6.52 6.66
CA ILE A 121 24.29 5.39 7.48
C ILE A 121 23.20 4.67 6.70
N LEU A 122 23.39 3.37 6.47
CA LEU A 122 22.39 2.54 5.79
C LEU A 122 21.48 1.88 6.82
N CYS A 123 20.18 1.84 6.53
CA CYS A 123 19.22 0.98 7.21
C CYS A 123 18.61 -0.01 6.22
N THR A 124 18.57 -1.30 6.57
CA THR A 124 17.72 -2.26 5.83
C THR A 124 16.24 -1.89 6.05
N PRO A 125 15.30 -2.31 5.18
CA PRO A 125 13.87 -2.07 5.42
C PRO A 125 13.40 -2.80 6.70
N ILE A 126 12.41 -2.24 7.41
CA ILE A 126 11.73 -2.95 8.50
C ILE A 126 10.89 -4.09 7.93
N VAL A 127 10.76 -5.22 8.64
CA VAL A 127 9.87 -6.30 8.17
C VAL A 127 8.42 -5.85 8.06
N ARG A 128 7.65 -6.51 7.19
CA ARG A 128 6.19 -6.43 7.26
C ARG A 128 5.68 -7.39 8.33
N ARG A 129 4.63 -7.01 9.03
CA ARG A 129 3.99 -7.87 10.03
C ARG A 129 3.39 -9.12 9.37
N THR A 130 3.69 -10.28 9.95
CA THR A 130 2.94 -11.52 9.71
C THR A 130 1.72 -11.59 10.62
N ALA A 131 0.56 -11.93 10.05
CA ALA A 131 -0.66 -12.10 10.80
C ALA A 131 -0.72 -13.44 11.56
N THR A 132 0.04 -14.43 11.11
CA THR A 132 0.02 -15.80 11.65
C THR A 132 1.21 -16.10 12.55
N GLY A 133 2.25 -15.24 12.53
CA GLY A 133 3.55 -15.54 13.14
C GLY A 133 4.46 -16.37 12.23
N GLU A 134 3.97 -16.82 11.07
CA GLU A 134 4.76 -17.53 10.07
C GLU A 134 5.29 -16.54 9.05
N TRP A 135 6.61 -16.54 8.81
CA TRP A 135 7.26 -15.63 7.88
C TRP A 135 7.19 -16.14 6.45
N THR A 136 6.72 -15.28 5.56
CA THR A 136 6.89 -15.40 4.12
C THR A 136 8.14 -14.65 3.67
N LYS A 137 8.65 -15.00 2.48
CA LYS A 137 9.75 -14.27 1.82
C LYS A 137 9.41 -12.78 1.63
N GLN A 138 8.17 -12.47 1.24
CA GLN A 138 7.74 -11.10 0.95
C GLN A 138 7.76 -10.20 2.20
N GLU A 139 7.41 -10.74 3.36
CA GLU A 139 7.47 -9.99 4.63
C GLU A 139 8.92 -9.67 5.05
N LEU A 140 9.87 -10.45 4.54
CA LEU A 140 11.31 -10.28 4.74
C LEU A 140 12.01 -9.56 3.58
N HIS A 141 11.27 -8.97 2.64
CA HIS A 141 11.82 -8.26 1.47
C HIS A 141 12.64 -9.14 0.51
N ILE A 142 12.28 -10.41 0.44
CA ILE A 142 12.78 -11.36 -0.54
C ILE A 142 11.69 -11.55 -1.59
N THR A 143 11.90 -11.03 -2.79
CA THR A 143 10.91 -11.12 -3.86
C THR A 143 11.27 -12.17 -4.89
N ASP A 144 10.24 -12.78 -5.49
CA ASP A 144 10.41 -13.65 -6.66
C ASP A 144 10.41 -12.80 -7.95
N ASP A 145 10.81 -13.41 -9.07
CA ASP A 145 10.72 -12.78 -10.38
C ASP A 145 9.26 -12.48 -10.74
N ALA A 146 9.00 -11.27 -11.25
CA ALA A 146 7.67 -10.84 -11.66
C ALA A 146 7.74 -10.08 -12.98
N ALA A 147 7.14 -10.65 -14.02
CA ALA A 147 7.24 -10.14 -15.39
C ALA A 147 8.71 -9.86 -15.83
N GLN A 148 9.05 -8.62 -16.16
CA GLN A 148 10.41 -8.19 -16.51
C GLN A 148 11.28 -7.83 -15.29
N PHE A 149 10.70 -7.80 -14.10
CA PHE A 149 11.35 -7.37 -12.87
C PHE A 149 11.95 -8.59 -12.17
N LYS A 150 13.27 -8.58 -11.96
CA LYS A 150 13.96 -9.65 -11.26
C LYS A 150 13.80 -9.51 -9.75
N GLY A 151 13.49 -10.63 -9.12
CA GLY A 151 13.38 -10.73 -7.68
C GLY A 151 14.73 -10.84 -7.00
N GLY A 152 14.74 -10.77 -5.67
CA GLY A 152 15.91 -10.96 -4.84
C GLY A 152 15.74 -10.41 -3.43
N ASP A 153 16.81 -10.44 -2.66
CA ASP A 153 16.83 -10.00 -1.26
C ASP A 153 17.33 -8.56 -1.17
N TYR A 154 16.40 -7.63 -0.91
CA TYR A 154 16.72 -6.20 -0.81
C TYR A 154 17.52 -5.87 0.46
N SER A 155 17.24 -6.56 1.56
CA SER A 155 17.97 -6.36 2.82
C SER A 155 19.42 -6.84 2.68
N GLN A 156 19.64 -7.95 2.00
CA GLN A 156 20.99 -8.44 1.69
C GLN A 156 21.76 -7.48 0.80
N ALA A 157 21.12 -6.88 -0.22
CA ALA A 157 21.76 -5.89 -1.08
C ALA A 157 22.29 -4.67 -0.29
N VAL A 158 21.54 -4.21 0.72
CA VAL A 158 21.98 -3.13 1.63
C VAL A 158 23.16 -3.57 2.48
N ARG A 159 23.09 -4.76 3.10
CA ARG A 159 24.18 -5.33 3.90
C ARG A 159 25.46 -5.47 3.07
N ASP A 160 25.35 -5.95 1.84
CA ASP A 160 26.47 -6.15 0.92
C ASP A 160 27.12 -4.83 0.54
N LEU A 161 26.31 -3.82 0.20
CA LEU A 161 26.78 -2.48 -0.10
C LEU A 161 27.51 -1.84 1.08
N ALA A 162 26.96 -1.96 2.30
CA ALA A 162 27.58 -1.43 3.50
C ALA A 162 28.95 -2.06 3.77
N ARG A 163 29.07 -3.39 3.60
CA ARG A 163 30.35 -4.10 3.74
C ARG A 163 31.36 -3.69 2.67
N ASP A 164 30.92 -3.55 1.41
CA ASP A 164 31.79 -3.12 0.30
C ASP A 164 32.36 -1.72 0.54
N LEU A 165 31.57 -0.83 1.16
CA LEU A 165 31.96 0.56 1.41
C LEU A 165 32.60 0.80 2.78
N GLY A 166 32.51 -0.14 3.71
CA GLY A 166 32.91 0.06 5.10
C GLY A 166 32.05 1.11 5.82
N ILE A 167 30.76 1.24 5.45
CA ILE A 167 29.80 2.18 6.04
C ILE A 167 28.95 1.44 7.08
N VAL A 168 28.52 2.15 8.13
CA VAL A 168 27.62 1.61 9.15
C VAL A 168 26.29 1.18 8.53
N CYS A 169 25.86 -0.04 8.83
CA CYS A 169 24.56 -0.58 8.49
C CYS A 169 23.80 -0.96 9.76
N VAL A 170 22.65 -0.33 9.98
CA VAL A 170 21.68 -0.76 10.98
C VAL A 170 20.75 -1.78 10.33
N ASP A 171 20.90 -3.05 10.67
CA ASP A 171 20.05 -4.11 10.14
C ASP A 171 18.67 -4.13 10.83
N MET A 172 17.78 -3.25 10.35
CA MET A 172 16.41 -3.16 10.83
C MET A 172 15.56 -4.37 10.47
N THR A 173 15.80 -5.03 9.34
CA THR A 173 15.14 -6.31 8.99
C THR A 173 15.40 -7.35 10.08
N GLU A 174 16.66 -7.55 10.47
CA GLU A 174 17.02 -8.48 11.54
C GLU A 174 16.36 -8.10 12.88
N LYS A 175 16.46 -6.82 13.26
CA LYS A 175 15.98 -6.34 14.58
C LYS A 175 14.47 -6.38 14.71
N THR A 176 13.75 -5.96 13.68
CA THR A 176 12.30 -5.97 13.68
C THR A 176 11.74 -7.38 13.55
N LYS A 177 12.40 -8.26 12.79
CA LYS A 177 12.06 -9.70 12.77
C LYS A 177 12.19 -10.30 14.17
N ALA A 178 13.33 -10.11 14.83
CA ALA A 178 13.58 -10.67 16.16
C ALA A 178 12.57 -10.15 17.20
N LEU A 179 12.26 -8.85 17.15
CA LEU A 179 11.22 -8.26 17.99
C LEU A 179 9.84 -8.89 17.74
N TYR A 180 9.49 -9.13 16.47
CA TYR A 180 8.16 -9.67 16.15
C TYR A 180 8.07 -11.16 16.53
N ASP A 181 9.16 -11.91 16.42
CA ASP A 181 9.28 -13.28 16.94
C ASP A 181 9.09 -13.33 18.47
N GLU A 182 9.62 -12.34 19.19
CA GLU A 182 9.47 -12.23 20.66
C GLU A 182 8.05 -11.84 21.09
N LEU A 183 7.45 -10.84 20.42
CA LEU A 183 6.12 -10.33 20.76
C LEU A 183 4.98 -11.25 20.33
N GLY A 184 5.13 -11.93 19.18
CA GLY A 184 4.09 -12.75 18.58
C GLY A 184 2.98 -11.96 17.85
N PRO A 185 2.10 -12.66 17.09
CA PRO A 185 1.12 -12.03 16.20
C PRO A 185 0.06 -11.20 16.91
N GLU A 186 -0.29 -11.55 18.15
CA GLU A 186 -1.32 -10.86 18.96
C GLU A 186 -0.84 -9.52 19.52
N GLU A 187 0.47 -9.38 19.80
CA GLU A 187 1.01 -8.15 20.39
C GLU A 187 1.57 -7.21 19.31
N THR A 188 2.09 -7.75 18.21
CA THR A 188 2.62 -6.94 17.10
C THR A 188 1.56 -6.05 16.44
N ILE A 189 0.27 -6.39 16.50
CA ILE A 189 -0.80 -5.50 16.00
C ILE A 189 -0.73 -4.10 16.62
N TYR A 190 -0.27 -3.99 17.87
CA TYR A 190 -0.24 -2.72 18.60
C TYR A 190 0.93 -1.84 18.18
N LEU A 191 1.95 -2.36 17.49
CA LEU A 191 3.00 -1.54 16.87
C LEU A 191 2.50 -0.85 15.58
N HIS A 192 1.41 -1.35 15.01
CA HIS A 192 0.95 -0.97 13.67
C HIS A 192 -0.20 0.04 13.66
N ALA A 193 -0.32 0.76 12.56
CA ALA A 193 -1.40 1.69 12.32
C ALA A 193 -2.71 0.95 12.02
N TRP A 194 -3.84 1.50 12.50
CA TRP A 194 -5.16 0.90 12.32
C TRP A 194 -6.05 1.92 11.62
N PRO A 195 -6.34 1.76 10.32
CA PRO A 195 -7.26 2.60 9.56
C PRO A 195 -8.59 2.81 10.27
N SER A 196 -9.14 1.74 10.86
CA SER A 196 -10.39 1.77 11.60
C SER A 196 -10.24 1.28 13.04
N ASN A 197 -11.31 1.36 13.83
CA ASN A 197 -11.37 0.75 15.17
C ASN A 197 -11.55 -0.78 15.17
N LYS A 198 -11.45 -1.43 14.00
CA LYS A 198 -11.51 -2.89 13.85
C LYS A 198 -10.11 -3.46 13.69
N GLU A 199 -9.79 -4.50 14.46
CA GLU A 199 -8.48 -5.17 14.42
C GLU A 199 -8.13 -5.72 13.04
N VAL A 200 -9.12 -6.23 12.28
CA VAL A 200 -8.91 -6.71 10.90
C VAL A 200 -8.35 -5.65 9.94
N SER A 201 -8.45 -4.36 10.29
CA SER A 201 -7.90 -3.27 9.49
C SER A 201 -6.41 -3.01 9.71
N VAL A 202 -5.76 -3.66 10.69
CA VAL A 202 -4.34 -3.45 11.03
C VAL A 202 -3.46 -3.43 9.77
N ASP A 203 -2.77 -2.30 9.55
CA ASP A 203 -1.84 -2.14 8.44
C ASP A 203 -0.55 -2.91 8.72
N ASN A 204 -0.28 -3.95 7.93
CA ASN A 204 0.90 -4.81 8.14
C ASN A 204 2.25 -4.19 7.72
N THR A 205 2.26 -2.98 7.18
CA THR A 205 3.49 -2.27 6.77
C THR A 205 3.79 -1.07 7.66
N HIS A 206 2.78 -0.24 7.92
CA HIS A 206 3.00 1.05 8.57
C HIS A 206 2.81 0.97 10.08
N THR A 207 3.80 1.48 10.81
CA THR A 207 3.75 1.56 12.27
C THR A 207 2.91 2.73 12.76
N ASN A 208 2.41 2.66 14.00
CA ASN A 208 1.81 3.79 14.70
C ASN A 208 2.84 4.56 15.55
N ILE A 209 2.39 5.49 16.39
CA ILE A 209 3.27 6.32 17.23
C ILE A 209 4.20 5.49 18.14
N TRP A 210 3.70 4.39 18.71
CA TRP A 210 4.52 3.51 19.55
C TRP A 210 5.47 2.69 18.70
N GLY A 211 5.00 2.07 17.61
CA GLY A 211 5.87 1.31 16.69
C GLY A 211 6.96 2.14 16.05
N GLY A 212 6.66 3.37 15.63
CA GLY A 212 7.66 4.31 15.12
C GLY A 212 8.70 4.69 16.18
N ARG A 213 8.30 4.75 17.46
CA ARG A 213 9.19 5.03 18.58
C ARG A 213 10.08 3.83 18.92
N VAL A 214 9.51 2.62 18.87
CA VAL A 214 10.25 1.35 19.02
C VAL A 214 11.29 1.20 17.92
N ASN A 215 10.92 1.41 16.66
CA ASN A 215 11.86 1.31 15.55
C ASN A 215 12.97 2.38 15.64
N ALA A 216 12.63 3.61 16.05
CA ALA A 216 13.64 4.63 16.32
C ALA A 216 14.57 4.24 17.47
N PHE A 217 14.06 3.65 18.54
CA PHE A 217 14.87 3.13 19.65
C PHE A 217 15.87 2.07 19.16
N LEU A 218 15.42 1.11 18.35
CA LEU A 218 16.29 0.07 17.77
C LEU A 218 17.40 0.67 16.91
N VAL A 219 17.10 1.66 16.06
CA VAL A 219 18.10 2.37 15.27
C VAL A 219 19.13 3.05 16.18
N MET A 220 18.66 3.82 17.15
CA MET A 220 19.52 4.65 17.99
C MET A 220 20.40 3.81 18.92
N GLN A 221 19.91 2.67 19.41
CA GLN A 221 20.72 1.72 20.18
C GLN A 221 21.91 1.17 19.34
N GLU A 222 21.72 0.98 18.05
CA GLU A 222 22.77 0.45 17.17
C GLU A 222 23.77 1.50 16.75
N LEU A 223 23.30 2.73 16.53
CA LEU A 223 24.18 3.87 16.31
C LEU A 223 25.02 4.18 17.54
N GLU A 224 24.47 4.01 18.76
CA GLU A 224 25.24 4.12 20.00
C GLU A 224 26.37 3.08 20.04
N LYS A 225 26.06 1.80 19.76
CA LYS A 225 27.05 0.71 19.69
C LYS A 225 28.09 0.89 18.58
N ALA A 226 27.70 1.49 17.46
CA ALA A 226 28.60 1.70 16.31
C ALA A 226 29.69 2.75 16.58
N GLY A 227 29.54 3.61 17.60
CA GLY A 227 30.57 4.57 18.00
C GLY A 227 30.89 5.62 16.93
N ILE A 228 29.87 6.10 16.21
CA ILE A 228 29.98 7.15 15.20
C ILE A 228 30.26 8.49 15.90
N SER A 229 31.49 8.97 15.77
CA SER A 229 31.91 10.25 16.35
C SER A 229 31.02 11.42 15.89
N GLY A 230 30.63 12.27 16.84
CA GLY A 230 29.72 13.38 16.67
C GLY A 230 28.24 13.00 16.73
N LEU A 231 27.89 11.71 16.65
CA LEU A 231 26.51 11.22 16.75
C LEU A 231 26.27 10.39 18.00
N SER A 232 27.05 9.32 18.21
CA SER A 232 26.80 8.33 19.28
C SER A 232 26.85 8.94 20.67
N GLU A 233 27.79 9.84 20.94
CA GLU A 233 27.87 10.58 22.21
C GLU A 233 26.70 11.54 22.47
N ASN A 234 25.88 11.83 21.45
CA ASN A 234 24.69 12.68 21.56
C ASN A 234 23.39 11.88 21.67
N ILE A 235 23.48 10.55 21.67
CA ILE A 235 22.34 9.66 21.89
C ILE A 235 21.98 9.65 23.38
N VAL A 236 20.70 9.83 23.67
CA VAL A 236 20.15 9.89 25.02
C VAL A 236 18.87 9.07 25.11
N ASN A 237 18.37 8.85 26.32
CA ASN A 237 17.11 8.14 26.57
C ASN A 237 17.08 6.68 26.10
N ILE A 238 18.25 6.05 25.89
CA ILE A 238 18.42 4.60 25.81
C ILE A 238 18.78 4.12 27.22
N ARG A 239 17.84 3.49 27.92
CA ARG A 239 18.01 3.11 29.33
C ARG A 239 18.07 1.60 29.48
N ALA A 240 19.01 1.10 30.29
CA ALA A 240 19.17 -0.34 30.50
C ALA A 240 17.97 -0.98 31.23
N ASP A 241 17.23 -0.20 32.02
CA ASP A 241 16.02 -0.61 32.74
C ASP A 241 14.74 -0.51 31.89
N GLU A 242 14.81 0.04 30.69
CA GLU A 242 13.71 0.12 29.72
C GLU A 242 14.19 -0.47 28.37
N PRO A 243 14.20 -1.81 28.22
CA PRO A 243 14.73 -2.48 27.03
C PRO A 243 13.91 -2.22 25.76
N LEU A 244 12.69 -1.70 25.92
CA LEU A 244 11.79 -1.26 24.85
C LEU A 244 10.92 -0.10 25.36
N PRO A 245 10.61 0.92 24.54
CA PRO A 245 9.66 1.96 24.92
C PRO A 245 8.32 1.40 25.39
N ASP A 246 7.82 1.85 26.55
CA ASP A 246 6.57 1.33 27.12
C ASP A 246 5.34 1.62 26.24
N LYS A 247 4.64 0.55 25.83
CA LYS A 247 3.38 0.60 25.08
C LYS A 247 2.34 1.48 25.77
N ASN A 248 2.14 1.32 27.09
CA ASN A 248 1.10 2.04 27.83
C ASN A 248 1.36 3.54 27.90
N ARG A 249 2.62 3.95 27.73
CA ARG A 249 3.02 5.36 27.75
C ARG A 249 2.86 6.03 26.38
N TYR A 250 3.06 5.28 25.30
CA TYR A 250 3.23 5.87 23.97
C TYR A 250 2.18 5.48 22.95
N LEU A 251 1.45 4.37 23.14
CA LEU A 251 0.38 3.98 22.23
C LEU A 251 -0.82 4.90 22.44
N GLU A 252 -1.12 5.71 21.42
CA GLU A 252 -2.17 6.72 21.48
C GLU A 252 -3.15 6.55 20.33
N LYS A 253 -4.45 6.47 20.67
CA LYS A 253 -5.55 6.48 19.70
C LYS A 253 -5.79 7.90 19.23
N ASN A 254 -6.18 8.07 17.97
CA ASN A 254 -6.62 9.37 17.48
C ASN A 254 -7.93 9.80 18.15
N ALA A 255 -7.85 10.79 19.04
CA ALA A 255 -9.01 11.32 19.76
C ALA A 255 -10.07 11.94 18.83
N SER A 256 -9.71 12.30 17.60
CA SER A 256 -10.63 12.87 16.60
C SER A 256 -11.23 11.83 15.66
N TYR A 257 -10.83 10.55 15.76
CA TYR A 257 -11.37 9.49 14.92
C TYR A 257 -12.86 9.29 15.17
N LYS A 258 -13.63 9.17 14.09
CA LYS A 258 -15.04 8.80 14.10
C LYS A 258 -15.24 7.68 13.08
N PRO A 259 -15.77 6.51 13.48
CA PRO A 259 -16.10 5.47 12.51
C PRO A 259 -17.05 6.00 11.44
N VAL A 260 -16.87 5.58 10.20
CA VAL A 260 -17.86 5.84 9.16
C VAL A 260 -19.17 5.11 9.49
N GLU A 261 -20.25 5.88 9.57
CA GLU A 261 -21.61 5.37 9.63
C GLU A 261 -22.16 5.22 8.20
N PHE A 262 -22.63 4.03 7.86
CA PHE A 262 -23.28 3.76 6.59
C PHE A 262 -24.70 4.34 6.57
N SER A 263 -25.10 4.85 5.40
CA SER A 263 -26.47 5.28 5.12
C SER A 263 -26.84 4.83 3.71
N ASP A 264 -28.02 4.22 3.57
CA ASP A 264 -28.56 3.81 2.28
C ASP A 264 -29.18 4.99 1.50
N GLU A 265 -29.22 6.19 2.09
CA GLU A 265 -29.61 7.44 1.42
C GLU A 265 -28.43 8.02 0.63
N LEU A 266 -28.26 7.53 -0.58
CA LEU A 266 -27.19 7.96 -1.48
C LEU A 266 -27.63 9.15 -2.34
N ALA A 267 -26.92 10.27 -2.19
CA ALA A 267 -27.03 11.39 -3.12
C ALA A 267 -26.40 11.04 -4.49
N ASP A 268 -26.71 11.83 -5.51
CA ASP A 268 -26.01 11.75 -6.78
C ASP A 268 -24.57 12.29 -6.66
N SER A 269 -23.64 11.72 -7.43
CA SER A 269 -22.29 12.27 -7.51
C SER A 269 -22.34 13.70 -8.04
N LYS A 270 -21.52 14.55 -7.45
CA LYS A 270 -21.35 15.94 -7.93
C LYS A 270 -20.37 16.02 -9.09
N ASN A 271 -19.65 14.93 -9.35
CA ASN A 271 -18.52 14.90 -10.27
C ASN A 271 -18.80 14.07 -11.52
N PHE A 272 -19.69 13.08 -11.44
CA PHE A 272 -19.95 12.15 -12.52
C PHE A 272 -21.43 12.09 -12.88
N LYS A 273 -21.72 12.00 -14.18
CA LYS A 273 -23.07 11.79 -14.70
C LYS A 273 -23.42 10.31 -14.69
N ASP A 274 -24.70 10.02 -14.52
CA ASP A 274 -25.25 8.68 -14.72
C ASP A 274 -25.04 8.23 -16.17
N ALA A 275 -24.79 6.93 -16.36
CA ALA A 275 -24.58 6.30 -17.67
C ALA A 275 -25.28 4.93 -17.72
N TYR A 276 -26.08 4.68 -18.75
CA TYR A 276 -26.82 3.41 -18.95
C TYR A 276 -27.61 2.91 -17.73
N GLY A 277 -28.13 3.82 -16.89
CA GLY A 277 -28.88 3.49 -15.67
C GLY A 277 -28.01 3.12 -14.46
N PHE A 278 -26.71 3.40 -14.52
CA PHE A 278 -25.75 3.28 -13.43
C PHE A 278 -25.27 4.67 -12.99
N LYS A 279 -25.04 4.83 -11.69
CA LYS A 279 -24.57 6.08 -11.07
C LYS A 279 -23.07 6.03 -10.84
N GLY A 280 -22.34 7.09 -11.20
CA GLY A 280 -20.89 7.16 -11.02
C GLY A 280 -20.48 7.64 -9.63
N THR A 281 -19.35 7.19 -9.11
CA THR A 281 -18.75 7.66 -7.85
C THR A 281 -17.28 7.24 -7.72
N VAL A 282 -16.55 7.93 -6.86
CA VAL A 282 -15.23 7.53 -6.35
C VAL A 282 -15.25 7.54 -4.83
N PHE A 283 -14.78 6.47 -4.19
CA PHE A 283 -14.74 6.40 -2.73
C PHE A 283 -13.71 5.41 -2.18
N GLY A 284 -13.52 5.45 -0.85
CA GLY A 284 -12.68 4.53 -0.09
C GLY A 284 -11.28 5.08 0.20
N ASP A 285 -10.25 4.23 0.21
CA ASP A 285 -8.84 4.59 0.35
C ASP A 285 -8.28 5.19 -0.94
N VAL A 286 -8.75 6.41 -1.21
CA VAL A 286 -8.29 7.29 -2.28
C VAL A 286 -7.55 8.50 -1.71
N THR A 287 -6.50 8.91 -2.40
CA THR A 287 -5.63 10.03 -2.04
C THR A 287 -6.21 11.37 -2.48
N THR A 288 -6.96 11.40 -3.58
CA THR A 288 -7.63 12.61 -4.08
C THR A 288 -9.11 12.34 -4.37
N LEU A 289 -9.92 13.39 -4.31
CA LEU A 289 -11.27 13.39 -4.87
C LEU A 289 -11.26 13.97 -6.29
N PRO A 290 -12.28 13.70 -7.11
CA PRO A 290 -12.37 14.29 -8.46
C PRO A 290 -12.41 15.83 -8.46
N THR A 291 -12.78 16.47 -7.34
CA THR A 291 -12.72 17.92 -7.17
C THR A 291 -11.30 18.46 -6.96
N GLU A 292 -10.32 17.59 -6.69
CA GLU A 292 -8.96 17.93 -6.30
C GLU A 292 -7.93 17.55 -7.37
N SER A 293 -8.27 16.62 -8.28
CA SER A 293 -7.38 16.11 -9.32
C SER A 293 -8.16 15.58 -10.54
N ASP A 294 -7.44 15.34 -11.64
CA ASP A 294 -7.95 14.66 -12.84
C ASP A 294 -7.63 13.15 -12.85
N ASN A 295 -7.41 12.57 -11.67
CA ASN A 295 -7.03 11.16 -11.52
C ASN A 295 -8.10 10.17 -12.00
N TYR A 296 -9.35 10.62 -12.18
CA TYR A 296 -10.51 9.78 -12.42
C TYR A 296 -11.23 10.18 -13.70
N ILE A 297 -11.52 9.19 -14.54
CA ILE A 297 -12.44 9.32 -15.67
C ILE A 297 -13.55 8.30 -15.46
N LEU A 298 -14.79 8.79 -15.41
CA LEU A 298 -16.01 7.99 -15.45
C LEU A 298 -16.95 8.68 -16.43
N GLU A 299 -17.18 8.06 -17.58
CA GLU A 299 -17.97 8.68 -18.65
C GLU A 299 -18.73 7.66 -19.49
N GLU A 300 -19.83 8.15 -20.07
CA GLU A 300 -20.57 7.44 -21.11
C GLU A 300 -19.79 7.51 -22.43
N VAL A 301 -19.65 6.36 -23.09
CA VAL A 301 -19.10 6.25 -24.45
C VAL A 301 -20.11 5.58 -25.38
N PRO A 302 -19.95 5.68 -26.72
CA PRO A 302 -20.85 5.02 -27.65
C PRO A 302 -20.93 3.51 -27.37
N GLY A 303 -22.12 3.03 -26.98
CA GLY A 303 -22.37 1.62 -26.68
C GLY A 303 -21.84 1.12 -25.33
N GLY A 304 -21.39 2.01 -24.43
CA GLY A 304 -20.77 1.57 -23.19
C GLY A 304 -20.32 2.65 -22.20
N ILE A 305 -19.50 2.23 -21.25
CA ILE A 305 -18.95 3.08 -20.18
C ILE A 305 -17.42 2.97 -20.20
N HIS A 306 -16.73 4.10 -20.02
CA HIS A 306 -15.28 4.14 -19.84
C HIS A 306 -14.95 4.55 -18.41
N ILE A 307 -14.05 3.79 -17.77
CA ILE A 307 -13.52 4.11 -16.44
C ILE A 307 -11.99 4.04 -16.49
N ALA A 308 -11.33 5.11 -16.03
CA ALA A 308 -9.89 5.13 -15.82
C ALA A 308 -9.51 5.74 -14.47
N VAL A 309 -8.48 5.19 -13.85
CA VAL A 309 -7.89 5.67 -12.59
C VAL A 309 -6.39 5.82 -12.78
N LYS A 310 -5.82 6.95 -12.39
CA LYS A 310 -4.40 7.33 -12.63
C LYS A 310 -3.63 7.59 -11.34
N ASN A 311 -2.33 7.82 -11.45
CA ASN A 311 -1.45 8.33 -10.40
C ASN A 311 -1.42 7.50 -9.10
N ASN A 312 -1.56 6.18 -9.21
CA ASN A 312 -1.65 5.24 -8.10
C ASN A 312 -2.84 5.48 -7.14
N ASP A 313 -3.88 6.18 -7.60
CA ASP A 313 -5.02 6.48 -6.75
C ASP A 313 -5.95 5.27 -6.58
N GLY A 314 -6.44 5.04 -5.37
CA GLY A 314 -7.16 3.83 -5.03
C GLY A 314 -6.30 2.57 -4.98
N LYS A 315 -6.91 1.45 -4.58
CA LYS A 315 -6.33 0.09 -4.53
C LYS A 315 -7.39 -0.94 -4.19
N ILE A 316 -7.14 -2.21 -4.52
CA ILE A 316 -7.69 -3.36 -3.78
C ILE A 316 -6.58 -3.94 -2.91
N SER A 317 -6.82 -4.10 -1.61
CA SER A 317 -5.79 -4.61 -0.69
C SER A 317 -6.37 -5.49 0.42
N ALA A 318 -5.55 -6.02 1.31
CA ALA A 318 -6.06 -6.80 2.44
C ALA A 318 -6.94 -5.97 3.39
N VAL A 319 -6.62 -4.69 3.60
CA VAL A 319 -7.14 -3.89 4.73
C VAL A 319 -7.93 -2.64 4.33
N THR A 320 -7.83 -2.22 3.07
CA THR A 320 -8.53 -1.05 2.52
C THR A 320 -8.84 -1.25 1.05
N ASP A 321 -9.92 -0.62 0.58
CA ASP A 321 -10.27 -0.54 -0.83
C ASP A 321 -10.53 0.92 -1.22
N GLY A 322 -10.02 1.35 -2.38
CA GLY A 322 -10.26 2.66 -2.97
C GLY A 322 -10.56 2.51 -4.45
N ILE A 323 -11.77 2.91 -4.87
CA ILE A 323 -12.38 2.46 -6.12
C ILE A 323 -13.12 3.61 -6.82
N ALA A 324 -13.01 3.64 -8.14
CA ALA A 324 -13.93 4.34 -9.04
C ALA A 324 -15.00 3.36 -9.54
N MET A 325 -16.29 3.69 -9.42
CA MET A 325 -17.37 2.76 -9.74
C MET A 325 -18.58 3.43 -10.40
N TYR A 326 -19.14 2.76 -11.40
CA TYR A 326 -20.53 2.94 -11.83
C TYR A 326 -21.37 1.84 -11.19
N TYR A 327 -22.45 2.18 -10.48
CA TYR A 327 -23.25 1.20 -9.72
C TYR A 327 -24.76 1.35 -9.94
N LYS A 328 -25.47 0.24 -9.72
CA LYS A 328 -26.92 0.18 -9.55
C LYS A 328 -27.23 -0.35 -8.16
N LYS A 329 -28.17 0.30 -7.46
CA LYS A 329 -28.70 -0.13 -6.15
C LYS A 329 -29.83 -1.13 -6.37
N ILE A 330 -29.71 -2.33 -5.80
CA ILE A 330 -30.60 -3.47 -6.07
C ILE A 330 -31.11 -4.03 -4.73
N PRO A 331 -32.42 -4.21 -4.52
CA PRO A 331 -32.94 -4.88 -3.33
C PRO A 331 -32.40 -6.30 -3.16
N VAL A 332 -32.04 -6.69 -1.94
CA VAL A 332 -31.42 -8.02 -1.64
C VAL A 332 -32.32 -9.22 -1.97
N ASN A 333 -33.62 -9.00 -2.18
CA ASN A 333 -34.59 -10.02 -2.55
C ASN A 333 -34.83 -10.14 -4.07
N VAL A 334 -34.10 -9.38 -4.88
CA VAL A 334 -34.15 -9.43 -6.35
C VAL A 334 -32.92 -10.16 -6.85
N ASN A 335 -33.11 -11.25 -7.60
CA ASN A 335 -32.00 -11.87 -8.30
C ASN A 335 -31.68 -11.09 -9.57
N PHE A 336 -30.41 -11.02 -9.94
CA PHE A 336 -29.99 -10.30 -11.13
C PHE A 336 -28.88 -11.01 -11.88
N THR A 337 -28.72 -10.64 -13.15
CA THR A 337 -27.55 -10.93 -13.96
C THR A 337 -27.03 -9.61 -14.52
N LEU A 338 -25.74 -9.34 -14.30
CA LEU A 338 -25.00 -8.25 -14.93
C LEU A 338 -23.92 -8.85 -15.82
N LYS A 339 -23.91 -8.47 -17.10
CA LYS A 339 -22.93 -8.91 -18.09
C LYS A 339 -22.45 -7.72 -18.93
N ALA A 340 -21.18 -7.74 -19.32
CA ALA A 340 -20.62 -6.82 -20.31
C ALA A 340 -19.42 -7.46 -21.04
N LYS A 341 -19.00 -6.83 -22.13
CA LYS A 341 -17.65 -7.01 -22.69
C LYS A 341 -16.74 -5.93 -22.14
N MET A 342 -15.64 -6.33 -21.52
CA MET A 342 -14.63 -5.44 -20.97
C MET A 342 -13.41 -5.43 -21.89
N THR A 343 -13.11 -4.27 -22.47
CA THR A 343 -11.87 -4.00 -23.21
C THR A 343 -10.85 -3.37 -22.27
N ILE A 344 -9.66 -3.94 -22.22
CA ILE A 344 -8.56 -3.47 -21.38
C ILE A 344 -7.75 -2.46 -22.21
N ASN A 345 -7.81 -1.18 -21.87
CA ASN A 345 -7.10 -0.15 -22.63
C ASN A 345 -5.65 -0.03 -22.16
N ASP A 346 -5.44 0.01 -20.84
CA ASP A 346 -4.12 0.00 -20.22
C ASP A 346 -4.21 -0.42 -18.74
N TYR A 347 -3.12 -0.92 -18.16
CA TYR A 347 -2.98 -1.09 -16.72
C TYR A 347 -1.52 -1.21 -16.28
N PHE A 348 -1.25 -0.93 -15.01
CA PHE A 348 0.07 -1.15 -14.42
C PHE A 348 0.19 -2.53 -13.77
N TYR A 349 1.31 -3.22 -14.01
CA TYR A 349 1.61 -4.49 -13.31
C TYR A 349 1.83 -4.24 -11.82
N ASN A 350 0.80 -4.49 -11.02
CA ASN A 350 0.84 -4.40 -9.57
C ASN A 350 -0.27 -5.29 -8.98
N ASN A 351 -0.04 -5.81 -7.77
CA ASN A 351 -0.95 -6.74 -7.09
C ASN A 351 -2.22 -6.11 -6.53
N GLN A 352 -2.32 -4.79 -6.55
CA GLN A 352 -3.44 -4.03 -6.00
C GLN A 352 -4.28 -3.33 -7.08
N VAL A 353 -3.98 -3.61 -8.35
CA VAL A 353 -4.69 -3.10 -9.53
C VAL A 353 -5.77 -4.09 -9.90
N SER A 354 -6.98 -3.61 -10.08
CA SER A 354 -8.13 -4.45 -10.42
C SER A 354 -9.22 -3.63 -11.11
N PHE A 355 -9.95 -4.29 -12.00
CA PHE A 355 -10.98 -3.70 -12.83
C PHE A 355 -11.96 -4.76 -13.33
N GLY A 356 -13.25 -4.48 -13.38
CA GLY A 356 -14.24 -5.45 -13.84
C GLY A 356 -15.62 -5.19 -13.27
N LEU A 357 -16.36 -6.26 -12.99
CA LEU A 357 -17.66 -6.17 -12.32
C LEU A 357 -17.50 -6.44 -10.82
N MET A 358 -18.27 -5.72 -10.01
CA MET A 358 -18.35 -5.92 -8.57
C MET A 358 -19.79 -5.78 -8.10
N VAL A 359 -20.19 -6.64 -7.16
CA VAL A 359 -21.36 -6.46 -6.31
C VAL A 359 -20.91 -6.36 -4.86
N ARG A 360 -21.41 -5.38 -4.12
CA ARG A 360 -20.97 -5.06 -2.75
C ARG A 360 -22.13 -4.68 -1.84
N ASP A 361 -21.93 -4.77 -0.52
CA ASP A 361 -22.95 -4.50 0.50
C ASP A 361 -22.96 -3.07 1.05
N ASP A 362 -22.14 -2.19 0.50
CA ASP A 362 -22.05 -0.78 0.85
C ASP A 362 -21.75 0.10 -0.38
N MET A 363 -22.05 1.38 -0.29
CA MET A 363 -21.73 2.34 -1.35
C MET A 363 -21.63 3.74 -0.79
N TYR A 364 -20.72 4.54 -1.35
CA TYR A 364 -20.50 5.91 -0.92
C TYR A 364 -20.22 6.83 -2.10
N ILE A 365 -20.55 8.11 -1.91
CA ILE A 365 -20.63 9.09 -2.99
C ILE A 365 -19.57 10.16 -2.80
N ASP A 366 -18.52 10.13 -3.62
CA ASP A 366 -17.44 11.13 -3.66
C ASP A 366 -16.73 11.35 -2.29
N LYS A 367 -16.27 10.27 -1.64
CA LYS A 367 -15.73 10.33 -0.26
C LYS A 367 -14.39 9.62 -0.06
N LYS A 368 -13.44 10.30 0.60
CA LYS A 368 -12.19 9.69 1.12
C LYS A 368 -12.45 9.03 2.47
N MET A 369 -12.46 7.71 2.52
CA MET A 369 -12.79 6.91 3.71
C MET A 369 -11.94 5.64 3.73
N PRO A 370 -10.67 5.74 4.13
CA PRO A 370 -9.77 4.59 4.19
C PRO A 370 -10.15 3.58 5.29
N ASP A 371 -11.11 3.88 6.16
CA ASP A 371 -11.60 3.04 7.25
C ASP A 371 -12.77 2.12 6.84
N VAL A 372 -13.32 2.30 5.63
CA VAL A 372 -14.41 1.49 5.12
C VAL A 372 -13.89 0.27 4.35
N LEU A 373 -14.46 -0.89 4.68
CA LEU A 373 -14.08 -2.17 4.12
C LEU A 373 -15.31 -3.09 4.02
N GLY A 374 -16.23 -2.76 3.12
CA GLY A 374 -17.45 -3.54 2.85
C GLY A 374 -17.16 -4.88 2.17
N ASP A 375 -18.11 -5.79 2.28
CA ASP A 375 -18.04 -7.11 1.68
C ASP A 375 -18.46 -7.04 0.21
N TYR A 376 -17.85 -7.85 -0.64
CA TYR A 376 -18.14 -7.86 -2.08
C TYR A 376 -17.79 -9.18 -2.76
N VAL A 377 -18.30 -9.35 -3.97
CA VAL A 377 -17.88 -10.38 -4.93
C VAL A 377 -17.54 -9.70 -6.26
N ALA A 378 -16.40 -10.07 -6.86
CA ALA A 378 -15.88 -9.45 -8.06
C ALA A 378 -15.58 -10.47 -9.17
N ALA A 379 -16.04 -10.15 -10.38
CA ALA A 379 -15.61 -10.76 -11.64
C ALA A 379 -14.56 -9.85 -12.28
N ALA A 380 -13.32 -9.95 -11.80
CA ALA A 380 -12.24 -9.04 -12.11
C ALA A 380 -10.88 -9.70 -11.83
N PRO A 381 -9.82 -9.31 -12.54
CA PRO A 381 -8.50 -9.78 -12.22
C PRO A 381 -7.91 -9.05 -11.01
N LEU A 382 -7.08 -9.75 -10.24
CA LEU A 382 -6.26 -9.20 -9.17
C LEU A 382 -4.91 -9.94 -9.16
N ASN A 383 -3.89 -9.40 -8.49
CA ASN A 383 -2.55 -10.01 -8.49
C ASN A 383 -1.97 -10.11 -9.91
N LEU A 384 -2.11 -9.02 -10.70
CA LEU A 384 -1.74 -8.97 -12.12
C LEU A 384 -0.24 -9.23 -12.38
N THR A 385 0.64 -9.13 -11.37
CA THR A 385 2.06 -9.46 -11.54
C THR A 385 2.30 -10.95 -11.81
N TYR A 386 1.35 -11.80 -11.45
CA TYR A 386 1.40 -13.25 -11.66
C TYR A 386 0.86 -13.69 -13.02
N LYS A 387 0.51 -12.76 -13.91
CA LYS A 387 0.14 -13.01 -15.32
C LYS A 387 -1.00 -14.02 -15.47
N ASP A 388 -0.72 -15.21 -15.99
CA ASP A 388 -1.67 -16.31 -16.18
C ASP A 388 -2.14 -16.94 -14.86
N GLN A 389 -1.44 -16.66 -13.77
CA GLN A 389 -1.83 -17.02 -12.40
C GLN A 389 -2.45 -15.84 -11.65
N ALA A 390 -2.69 -14.69 -12.30
CA ALA A 390 -3.52 -13.65 -11.74
C ALA A 390 -4.90 -14.22 -11.40
N TRP A 391 -5.51 -13.74 -10.32
CA TRP A 391 -6.86 -14.14 -9.95
C TRP A 391 -7.81 -13.73 -11.06
N SER A 392 -8.86 -14.50 -11.33
CA SER A 392 -9.93 -14.14 -12.29
C SER A 392 -11.23 -13.73 -11.61
N CYS A 393 -11.35 -14.07 -10.34
CA CYS A 393 -12.41 -13.59 -9.47
C CYS A 393 -11.95 -13.68 -8.02
N PHE A 394 -12.58 -12.87 -7.18
CA PHE A 394 -12.25 -12.76 -5.78
C PHE A 394 -13.42 -12.15 -5.03
N ALA A 395 -13.38 -12.26 -3.72
CA ALA A 395 -14.40 -11.69 -2.87
C ALA A 395 -13.80 -11.15 -1.58
N ARG A 396 -14.55 -10.29 -0.90
CA ARG A 396 -14.31 -9.94 0.49
C ARG A 396 -15.49 -10.38 1.33
N LYS A 397 -15.22 -11.07 2.43
CA LYS A 397 -16.22 -11.51 3.40
C LYS A 397 -15.70 -11.31 4.81
N ASN A 398 -16.49 -10.67 5.67
CA ASN A 398 -16.07 -10.31 7.03
C ASN A 398 -14.71 -9.63 7.04
N SER A 399 -14.49 -8.70 6.09
CA SER A 399 -13.23 -7.98 5.90
C SER A 399 -12.04 -8.80 5.37
N GLU A 400 -12.15 -10.12 5.19
CA GLU A 400 -11.08 -10.97 4.64
C GLU A 400 -11.16 -11.07 3.11
N LEU A 401 -10.03 -10.84 2.44
CA LEU A 401 -9.90 -10.98 0.99
C LEU A 401 -9.67 -12.45 0.61
N MET A 402 -10.52 -12.98 -0.25
CA MET A 402 -10.56 -14.39 -0.63
C MET A 402 -10.32 -14.57 -2.14
N GLN A 403 -9.40 -15.45 -2.50
CA GLN A 403 -9.16 -15.85 -3.89
C GLN A 403 -10.28 -16.76 -4.40
N GLY A 404 -10.75 -16.51 -5.62
CA GLY A 404 -11.57 -17.44 -6.40
C GLY A 404 -10.72 -18.30 -7.35
N SER A 405 -11.02 -18.24 -8.65
CA SER A 405 -10.23 -18.90 -9.69
C SER A 405 -9.06 -18.01 -10.17
N VAL A 406 -8.18 -18.58 -11.01
CA VAL A 406 -7.13 -17.85 -11.73
C VAL A 406 -7.48 -17.73 -13.23
N THR A 407 -6.91 -16.71 -13.87
CA THR A 407 -7.15 -16.37 -15.28
C THR A 407 -6.74 -17.47 -16.26
N GLY A 408 -5.71 -18.26 -15.96
CA GLY A 408 -5.18 -19.32 -16.83
C GLY A 408 -4.49 -18.80 -18.10
N ARG A 409 -4.51 -17.48 -18.32
CA ARG A 409 -3.81 -16.76 -19.38
C ARG A 409 -3.56 -15.33 -18.93
N GLU A 410 -2.48 -14.73 -19.41
CA GLU A 410 -2.24 -13.31 -19.20
C GLU A 410 -3.31 -12.47 -19.93
N LEU A 411 -3.92 -11.53 -19.20
CA LEU A 411 -4.77 -10.48 -19.78
C LEU A 411 -3.88 -9.31 -20.18
N LYS A 412 -4.06 -8.76 -21.39
CA LYS A 412 -3.19 -7.70 -21.92
C LYS A 412 -3.99 -6.47 -22.35
N PRO A 413 -3.36 -5.27 -22.35
CA PRO A 413 -3.92 -4.13 -23.07
C PRO A 413 -4.25 -4.51 -24.52
N GLY A 414 -5.45 -4.16 -24.96
CA GLY A 414 -6.06 -4.55 -26.23
C GLY A 414 -6.96 -5.79 -26.17
N ASP A 415 -6.92 -6.59 -25.09
CA ASP A 415 -7.83 -7.72 -24.93
C ASP A 415 -9.26 -7.24 -24.66
N THR A 416 -10.23 -7.91 -25.26
CA THR A 416 -11.65 -7.82 -24.90
C THR A 416 -12.12 -9.15 -24.33
N VAL A 417 -12.72 -9.13 -23.13
CA VAL A 417 -13.20 -10.33 -22.43
C VAL A 417 -14.63 -10.15 -21.93
N GLU A 418 -15.41 -11.22 -21.91
CA GLU A 418 -16.72 -11.19 -21.25
C GLU A 418 -16.55 -11.20 -19.72
N VAL A 419 -17.35 -10.39 -19.03
CA VAL A 419 -17.44 -10.36 -17.56
C VAL A 419 -18.90 -10.55 -17.16
N CYS A 420 -19.15 -11.39 -16.15
CA CYS A 420 -20.52 -11.64 -15.69
C CYS A 420 -20.59 -11.91 -14.19
N ILE A 421 -21.61 -11.34 -13.55
CA ILE A 421 -22.05 -11.65 -12.18
C ILE A 421 -23.52 -12.08 -12.24
N LYS A 422 -23.84 -13.21 -11.63
CA LYS A 422 -25.19 -13.70 -11.43
C LYS A 422 -25.45 -13.87 -9.94
N SER A 423 -26.53 -13.32 -9.43
CA SER A 423 -26.96 -13.60 -8.06
C SER A 423 -27.95 -14.76 -8.02
N ASN A 424 -27.97 -15.45 -6.89
CA ASN A 424 -28.94 -16.48 -6.55
C ASN A 424 -29.30 -16.36 -5.05
N PRO A 425 -30.25 -17.14 -4.51
CA PRO A 425 -30.65 -17.03 -3.11
C PRO A 425 -29.52 -17.27 -2.08
N ASP A 426 -28.49 -18.01 -2.47
CA ASP A 426 -27.39 -18.46 -1.61
C ASP A 426 -26.14 -17.56 -1.74
N GLY A 427 -25.99 -16.82 -2.84
CA GLY A 427 -24.85 -15.94 -3.08
C GLY A 427 -24.68 -15.58 -4.56
N TYR A 428 -23.45 -15.71 -5.07
CA TYR A 428 -23.07 -15.16 -6.37
C TYR A 428 -22.23 -16.14 -7.19
N ALA A 429 -22.53 -16.21 -8.49
CA ALA A 429 -21.70 -16.88 -9.48
C ALA A 429 -21.04 -15.84 -10.39
N VAL A 430 -19.73 -15.97 -10.61
CA VAL A 430 -18.95 -14.99 -11.38
C VAL A 430 -18.12 -15.63 -12.48
N LYS A 431 -17.89 -14.86 -13.55
CA LYS A 431 -17.11 -15.28 -14.72
C LYS A 431 -16.30 -14.12 -15.29
N LEU A 432 -15.03 -14.39 -15.59
CA LEU A 432 -14.13 -13.51 -16.34
C LEU A 432 -13.55 -14.28 -17.53
N GLY A 433 -13.66 -13.70 -18.72
CA GLY A 433 -13.22 -14.32 -19.97
C GLY A 433 -14.07 -15.51 -20.39
N ASP A 434 -13.48 -16.44 -21.14
CA ASP A 434 -14.16 -17.60 -21.71
C ASP A 434 -14.34 -18.76 -20.71
N GLY A 435 -13.89 -18.61 -19.46
CA GLY A 435 -13.94 -19.65 -18.44
C GLY A 435 -15.36 -20.06 -18.02
N GLU A 436 -15.47 -21.11 -17.22
CA GLU A 436 -16.73 -21.49 -16.58
C GLU A 436 -17.09 -20.50 -15.46
N PHE A 437 -18.38 -20.44 -15.10
CA PHE A 437 -18.78 -19.73 -13.90
C PHE A 437 -18.13 -20.39 -12.67
N LEU A 438 -17.51 -19.59 -11.82
CA LEU A 438 -17.23 -20.01 -10.47
C LEU A 438 -18.56 -19.94 -9.70
N THR A 439 -19.14 -21.11 -9.41
CA THR A 439 -20.44 -21.26 -8.75
C THR A 439 -20.33 -21.72 -7.29
N GLY A 440 -19.12 -21.82 -6.74
CA GLY A 440 -18.87 -22.24 -5.36
C GLY A 440 -17.75 -21.41 -4.74
N GLY A 441 -17.88 -21.12 -3.44
CA GLY A 441 -16.92 -20.31 -2.68
C GLY A 441 -17.38 -18.86 -2.45
N PHE A 442 -18.39 -18.39 -3.20
CA PHE A 442 -19.07 -17.11 -2.98
C PHE A 442 -20.55 -17.28 -2.59
N ASP A 443 -20.83 -18.38 -1.89
CA ASP A 443 -22.15 -18.75 -1.36
C ASP A 443 -22.43 -18.01 -0.04
N PHE A 444 -22.51 -16.69 -0.13
CA PHE A 444 -22.86 -15.84 1.01
C PHE A 444 -23.59 -14.58 0.58
N LYS A 445 -24.36 -14.04 1.52
CA LYS A 445 -25.10 -12.79 1.35
C LYS A 445 -24.20 -11.59 1.61
N LEU A 446 -24.43 -10.54 0.83
CA LEU A 446 -23.82 -9.23 0.95
C LEU A 446 -24.80 -8.31 1.66
N THR A 447 -24.92 -8.46 2.98
CA THR A 447 -25.92 -7.76 3.80
C THR A 447 -25.38 -7.35 5.17
N ALA A 448 -24.06 -7.31 5.35
CA ALA A 448 -23.45 -7.00 6.64
C ALA A 448 -23.50 -5.49 6.93
N VAL A 449 -23.33 -4.66 5.90
CA VAL A 449 -23.38 -3.21 6.00
C VAL A 449 -24.76 -2.65 5.63
N ASP A 450 -25.24 -2.88 4.40
CA ASP A 450 -26.62 -2.59 3.98
C ASP A 450 -27.47 -3.87 3.97
N PRO A 451 -28.37 -4.07 4.94
CA PRO A 451 -29.18 -5.28 4.99
C PRO A 451 -30.32 -5.31 3.95
N LYS A 452 -30.57 -4.19 3.25
CA LYS A 452 -31.71 -4.03 2.34
C LYS A 452 -31.30 -4.03 0.87
N HIS A 453 -30.08 -3.60 0.56
CA HIS A 453 -29.62 -3.46 -0.82
C HIS A 453 -28.21 -3.95 -1.03
N VAL A 454 -27.93 -4.34 -2.27
CA VAL A 454 -26.59 -4.52 -2.81
C VAL A 454 -26.34 -3.52 -3.93
N TYR A 455 -25.07 -3.26 -4.20
CA TYR A 455 -24.62 -2.29 -5.18
C TYR A 455 -23.78 -3.00 -6.22
N ALA A 456 -24.33 -3.18 -7.42
CA ALA A 456 -23.68 -3.93 -8.50
C ALA A 456 -23.32 -3.02 -9.66
N GLY A 457 -22.14 -3.23 -10.26
CA GLY A 457 -21.73 -2.46 -11.42
C GLY A 457 -20.26 -2.65 -11.83
N PHE A 458 -19.69 -1.61 -12.42
CA PHE A 458 -18.37 -1.60 -13.06
C PHE A 458 -17.39 -0.84 -12.20
N PHE A 459 -16.22 -1.40 -11.94
CA PHE A 459 -15.23 -0.76 -11.08
C PHE A 459 -13.83 -0.79 -11.66
N VAL A 460 -13.02 0.18 -11.22
CA VAL A 460 -11.58 0.28 -11.52
C VAL A 460 -10.86 0.79 -10.28
N SER A 461 -9.67 0.27 -10.06
CA SER A 461 -8.75 0.71 -9.01
C SER A 461 -7.32 0.80 -9.55
N ARG A 462 -6.63 1.89 -9.19
CA ARG A 462 -5.18 2.09 -9.33
C ARG A 462 -4.58 1.88 -10.72
N ASN A 463 -4.30 2.95 -11.46
CA ASN A 463 -3.56 2.89 -12.74
C ASN A 463 -4.11 1.83 -13.72
N ALA A 464 -5.42 1.84 -13.93
CA ALA A 464 -6.08 0.98 -14.89
C ALA A 464 -7.09 1.81 -15.69
N ASP A 465 -7.27 1.41 -16.94
CA ASP A 465 -8.11 2.07 -17.94
C ASP A 465 -8.85 0.97 -18.72
N VAL A 466 -10.18 0.97 -18.62
CA VAL A 466 -11.03 -0.05 -19.23
C VAL A 466 -12.32 0.54 -19.80
N THR A 467 -12.82 -0.09 -20.86
CA THR A 467 -14.11 0.25 -21.47
C THR A 467 -15.04 -0.96 -21.45
N PHE A 468 -16.26 -0.77 -20.97
CA PHE A 468 -17.31 -1.78 -20.90
C PHE A 468 -18.36 -1.50 -21.97
N THR A 469 -18.60 -2.45 -22.88
CA THR A 469 -19.64 -2.39 -23.92
C THR A 469 -20.58 -3.58 -23.82
N ASP A 470 -21.63 -3.62 -24.64
CA ASP A 470 -22.63 -4.71 -24.64
C ASP A 470 -23.18 -4.96 -23.23
N ILE A 471 -23.52 -3.88 -22.53
CA ILE A 471 -24.00 -3.91 -21.15
C ILE A 471 -25.41 -4.52 -21.10
N GLU A 472 -25.54 -5.63 -20.39
CA GLU A 472 -26.80 -6.33 -20.15
C GLU A 472 -27.07 -6.44 -18.64
N TYR A 473 -28.24 -5.98 -18.21
CA TYR A 473 -28.73 -6.15 -16.85
C TYR A 473 -30.15 -6.71 -16.88
N THR A 474 -30.37 -7.85 -16.23
CA THR A 474 -31.69 -8.49 -16.10
C THR A 474 -31.98 -8.81 -14.65
N GLU A 475 -33.24 -8.61 -14.25
CA GLU A 475 -33.77 -9.04 -12.96
C GLU A 475 -34.56 -10.34 -13.18
N ASN A 476 -34.34 -11.34 -12.33
CA ASN A 476 -34.84 -12.71 -12.46
C ASN A 476 -35.78 -13.10 -11.32
#